data_AF-A0A1W5ZW65-F1
#
_entry.id   AF-A0A1W5ZW65-F1
#
_cell.length_a   1.000
_cell.length_b   1.000
_cell.length_c   1.000
_cell.angle_alpha   90.00
_cell.angle_beta   90.00
_cell.angle_gamma   90.00
#
_symmetry.space_group_name_H-M   'P 1'
#
loop_
_entity.id
_entity.type
_entity.pdbx_description
1 polymer ?
#
loop_
_entity_poly.entity_id
_entity_poly.type
_entity_poly.pdbx_seq_one_letter_code
_entity_poly.pdbx_strand_id
1 'polypeptide(L)'
;MRHKRNDLPEIFDESIYKLLKSVDSFFENALGRISSTIRPLPLGIKTFETPDHFLIEVEGVTKEQLRYNVIDGFLRIEVEESKESIFQNAKNGFSSEERSYQRVERFIPISKGLTKKDIVTTYNDGVTTFYIPKVR
;
A
#
# COMPACT_ATOMS: atom_id res chain seq x y z
N MET A 1 10.17 -28.95 -40.02
CA MET A 1 9.89 -27.53 -40.36
C MET A 1 9.83 -26.73 -39.07
N ARG A 2 10.63 -25.69 -38.95
CA ARG A 2 10.83 -24.90 -37.71
C ARG A 2 10.02 -23.61 -37.83
N HIS A 3 8.97 -23.45 -37.03
CA HIS A 3 8.31 -22.16 -36.87
C HIS A 3 8.77 -21.52 -35.56
N LYS A 4 9.49 -20.41 -35.71
CA LYS A 4 9.70 -19.40 -34.67
C LYS A 4 9.09 -18.13 -35.22
N ARG A 5 8.10 -17.54 -34.55
CA ARG A 5 7.86 -16.10 -34.59
C ARG A 5 7.46 -15.67 -33.19
N ASN A 6 8.38 -14.91 -32.59
CA ASN A 6 8.16 -14.15 -31.38
C ASN A 6 7.37 -12.91 -31.83
N ASP A 7 6.09 -12.84 -31.52
CA ASP A 7 5.26 -11.67 -31.80
C ASP A 7 5.42 -10.64 -30.66
N LEU A 8 6.63 -10.10 -30.53
CA LEU A 8 6.88 -8.91 -29.70
C LEU A 8 7.37 -7.78 -30.61
N PRO A 9 6.83 -6.56 -30.47
CA PRO A 9 7.18 -5.45 -31.34
C PRO A 9 8.64 -5.02 -31.11
N GLU A 10 9.36 -4.68 -32.20
CA GLU A 10 10.81 -4.36 -32.23
C GLU A 10 11.23 -3.18 -31.34
N ILE A 11 10.28 -2.47 -30.73
CA ILE A 11 10.51 -1.45 -29.71
C ILE A 11 10.98 -2.02 -28.35
N PHE A 12 10.92 -3.34 -28.16
CA PHE A 12 11.53 -4.04 -27.01
C PHE A 12 12.84 -4.72 -27.43
N ASP A 13 13.86 -3.91 -27.68
CA ASP A 13 15.20 -4.35 -28.11
C ASP A 13 16.13 -4.72 -26.93
N GLU A 14 17.26 -5.39 -27.23
CA GLU A 14 18.29 -5.84 -26.27
C GLU A 14 18.78 -4.75 -25.31
N SER A 15 18.74 -3.49 -25.73
CA SER A 15 19.16 -2.33 -24.93
C SER A 15 18.23 -2.12 -23.73
N ILE A 16 16.91 -2.29 -23.90
CA ILE A 16 15.93 -2.23 -22.81
C ILE A 16 16.10 -3.44 -21.89
N TYR A 17 16.33 -4.63 -22.44
CA TYR A 17 16.61 -5.82 -21.63
C TYR A 17 17.91 -5.69 -20.80
N LYS A 18 18.96 -5.07 -21.36
CA LYS A 18 20.20 -4.78 -20.63
C LYS A 18 20.00 -3.71 -19.56
N LEU A 19 19.20 -2.68 -19.85
CA LEU A 19 18.81 -1.69 -18.85
C LEU A 19 18.01 -2.34 -17.72
N LEU A 20 16.99 -3.16 -18.00
CA LEU A 20 16.22 -3.89 -16.99
C LEU A 20 17.10 -4.79 -16.11
N LYS A 21 18.03 -5.54 -16.70
CA LYS A 21 18.99 -6.35 -15.93
C LYS A 21 19.95 -5.52 -15.06
N SER A 22 20.37 -4.35 -15.53
CA SER A 22 21.21 -3.45 -14.72
C SER A 22 20.41 -2.83 -13.56
N VAL A 23 19.13 -2.55 -13.80
CA VAL A 23 18.17 -2.03 -12.84
C VAL A 23 17.87 -3.09 -11.77
N ASP A 24 17.77 -4.38 -12.10
CA ASP A 24 17.56 -5.46 -11.12
C ASP A 24 18.60 -5.42 -9.99
N SER A 25 19.89 -5.34 -10.32
CA SER A 25 20.95 -5.28 -9.28
C SER A 25 20.95 -3.99 -8.46
N PHE A 26 20.53 -2.87 -9.05
CA PHE A 26 20.36 -1.61 -8.32
C PHE A 26 19.13 -1.67 -7.40
N PHE A 27 18.02 -2.25 -7.86
CA PHE A 27 16.80 -2.43 -7.08
C PHE A 27 16.98 -3.42 -5.94
N GLU A 28 17.63 -4.56 -6.14
CA GLU A 28 17.90 -5.53 -5.05
C GLU A 28 18.74 -4.89 -3.93
N ASN A 29 19.76 -4.12 -4.29
CA ASN A 29 20.60 -3.42 -3.31
C ASN A 29 19.88 -2.25 -2.63
N ALA A 30 19.03 -1.51 -3.36
CA ALA A 30 18.23 -0.43 -2.79
C ALA A 30 17.12 -0.98 -1.88
N LEU A 31 16.37 -1.99 -2.33
CA LEU A 31 15.30 -2.64 -1.57
C LEU A 31 15.84 -3.41 -0.36
N GLY A 32 17.02 -4.02 -0.43
CA GLY A 32 17.67 -4.65 0.73
C GLY A 32 18.02 -3.65 1.85
N ARG A 33 18.40 -2.42 1.51
CA ARG A 33 18.70 -1.35 2.48
C ARG A 33 17.44 -0.61 2.95
N ILE A 34 16.44 -0.46 2.07
CA ILE A 34 15.15 0.16 2.39
C ILE A 34 14.30 -0.76 3.28
N SER A 35 14.25 -2.06 3.00
CA SER A 35 13.43 -3.03 3.75
C SER A 35 13.89 -3.26 5.19
N SER A 36 15.16 -3.03 5.51
CA SER A 36 15.67 -3.10 6.89
C SER A 36 15.37 -1.86 7.72
N THR A 37 15.06 -0.72 7.07
CA THR A 37 14.73 0.55 7.74
C THR A 37 13.21 0.81 7.75
N ILE A 38 12.50 0.38 6.70
CA ILE A 38 11.04 0.44 6.61
C ILE A 38 10.52 -0.93 7.04
N ARG A 39 10.19 -1.11 8.32
CA ARG A 39 9.23 -2.17 8.68
C ARG A 39 7.89 -1.73 8.08
N PRO A 40 7.34 -2.40 7.05
CA PRO A 40 6.00 -2.09 6.63
C PRO A 40 5.08 -2.36 7.82
N LEU A 41 4.34 -1.34 8.27
CA LEU A 41 3.31 -1.54 9.26
C LEU A 41 2.38 -2.63 8.70
N PRO A 42 2.20 -3.77 9.39
CA PRO A 42 1.26 -4.78 8.93
C PRO A 42 -0.14 -4.18 9.06
N LEU A 43 -0.65 -3.61 7.98
CA LEU A 43 -2.06 -3.24 7.90
C LEU A 43 -2.85 -4.55 7.77
N GLY A 44 -3.66 -4.85 8.78
CA GLY A 44 -4.60 -5.97 8.74
C GLY A 44 -5.68 -5.67 7.72
N ILE A 45 -5.49 -6.13 6.49
CA ILE A 45 -6.47 -5.97 5.41
C ILE A 45 -7.09 -7.32 5.08
N LYS A 46 -8.41 -7.37 5.12
CA LYS A 46 -9.20 -8.53 4.68
C LYS A 46 -10.13 -8.10 3.56
N THR A 47 -10.34 -8.97 2.58
CA THR A 47 -11.21 -8.69 1.44
C THR A 47 -12.22 -9.80 1.27
N PHE A 48 -13.47 -9.42 0.99
CA PHE A 48 -14.58 -10.35 0.81
C PHE A 48 -15.43 -9.93 -0.37
N GLU A 49 -16.19 -10.87 -0.90
CA GLU A 49 -17.05 -10.61 -2.05
C GLU A 49 -18.46 -11.13 -1.75
N THR A 50 -19.43 -10.26 -1.95
CA THR A 50 -20.87 -10.59 -1.92
C THR A 50 -21.42 -10.47 -3.33
N PRO A 51 -22.66 -10.89 -3.64
CA PRO A 51 -23.22 -10.73 -4.99
C PRO A 51 -23.14 -9.29 -5.52
N ASP A 52 -23.40 -8.30 -4.66
CA ASP A 52 -23.55 -6.90 -5.06
C ASP A 52 -22.36 -6.01 -4.71
N HIS A 53 -21.51 -6.43 -3.76
CA HIS A 53 -20.40 -5.62 -3.25
C HIS A 53 -19.09 -6.40 -3.13
N PHE A 54 -17.98 -5.69 -3.34
CA PHE A 54 -16.65 -6.06 -2.88
C PHE A 54 -16.37 -5.32 -1.56
N LEU A 55 -16.03 -6.06 -0.51
CA LEU A 55 -15.82 -5.52 0.82
C LEU A 55 -14.33 -5.56 1.16
N ILE A 56 -13.84 -4.50 1.79
CA ILE A 56 -12.48 -4.41 2.29
C ILE A 56 -12.55 -3.99 3.75
N GLU A 57 -11.92 -4.73 4.63
CA GLU A 57 -11.81 -4.41 6.06
C GLU A 57 -10.37 -4.05 6.38
N VAL A 58 -10.18 -2.93 7.09
CA VAL A 58 -8.90 -2.47 7.61
C VAL A 58 -8.97 -2.44 9.13
N GLU A 59 -8.18 -3.29 9.77
CA GLU A 59 -8.17 -3.49 11.22
C GLU A 59 -7.01 -2.74 11.89
N GLY A 60 -7.24 -2.30 13.13
CA GLY A 60 -6.19 -1.76 14.00
C GLY A 60 -5.79 -0.32 13.70
N VAL A 61 -6.64 0.43 13.00
CA VAL A 61 -6.40 1.82 12.61
C VAL A 61 -7.61 2.66 12.97
N THR A 62 -7.40 3.81 13.62
CA THR A 62 -8.51 4.72 13.93
C THR A 62 -8.97 5.48 12.70
N LYS A 63 -10.19 6.04 12.76
CA LYS A 63 -10.75 6.82 11.66
C LYS A 63 -9.90 8.04 11.29
N GLU A 64 -9.22 8.64 12.26
CA GLU A 64 -8.39 9.83 12.09
C GLU A 64 -7.06 9.52 11.40
N GLN A 65 -6.54 8.30 11.61
CA GLN A 65 -5.29 7.82 11.01
C GLN A 65 -5.51 7.34 9.57
N LEU A 66 -6.74 6.96 9.21
CA LEU A 66 -7.09 6.39 7.91
C LEU A 66 -7.60 7.47 6.95
N ARG A 67 -6.97 7.54 5.77
CA ARG A 67 -7.45 8.31 4.62
C ARG A 67 -7.62 7.38 3.42
N TYR A 68 -8.55 7.71 2.54
CA TYR A 68 -8.72 6.96 1.31
C TYR A 68 -9.18 7.82 0.14
N ASN A 69 -8.86 7.36 -1.07
CA ASN A 69 -9.33 7.92 -2.33
C ASN A 69 -9.49 6.83 -3.40
N VAL A 70 -10.21 7.14 -4.47
CA VAL A 70 -10.27 6.28 -5.67
C VAL A 70 -9.45 6.91 -6.78
N ILE A 71 -8.51 6.14 -7.34
CA ILE A 71 -7.60 6.58 -8.40
C ILE A 71 -7.56 5.47 -9.45
N ASP A 72 -8.05 5.75 -10.65
CA ASP A 72 -7.94 4.88 -11.83
C ASP A 72 -8.34 3.39 -11.61
N GLY A 73 -9.44 3.16 -10.90
CA GLY A 73 -9.90 1.79 -10.61
C GLY A 73 -9.17 1.13 -9.43
N PHE A 74 -8.50 1.92 -8.59
CA PHE A 74 -7.95 1.47 -7.32
C PHE A 74 -8.55 2.25 -6.16
N LEU A 75 -8.90 1.53 -5.09
CA LEU A 75 -9.04 2.13 -3.77
C LEU A 75 -7.64 2.30 -3.18
N ARG A 76 -7.18 3.55 -3.06
CA ARG A 76 -5.97 3.91 -2.33
C ARG A 76 -6.33 4.13 -0.87
N ILE A 77 -5.79 3.29 0.02
CA ILE A 77 -5.87 3.40 1.48
C ILE A 77 -4.53 3.90 1.98
N GLU A 78 -4.55 4.96 2.79
CA GLU A 78 -3.39 5.59 3.40
C GLU A 78 -3.59 5.61 4.91
N VAL A 79 -2.60 5.15 5.66
CA VAL A 79 -2.58 5.15 7.12
C VAL A 79 -1.36 5.92 7.60
N GLU A 80 -1.59 6.89 8.47
CA GLU A 80 -0.54 7.70 9.10
C GLU A 80 -0.47 7.39 10.60
N GLU A 81 0.70 6.94 11.06
CA GLU A 81 1.00 6.68 12.46
C GLU A 81 2.13 7.62 12.92
N SER A 82 1.89 8.37 13.99
CA SER A 82 2.90 9.17 14.68
C SER A 82 3.12 8.60 16.09
N LYS A 83 4.35 8.22 16.42
CA LYS A 83 4.73 7.80 17.78
C LYS A 83 5.75 8.78 18.34
N GLU A 84 5.46 9.29 19.53
CA GLU A 84 6.36 10.12 20.33
C GLU A 84 6.77 9.31 21.57
N SER A 85 8.07 9.16 21.80
CA SER A 85 8.63 8.45 22.95
C SER A 85 9.56 9.39 23.70
N ILE A 86 9.21 9.66 24.97
CA ILE A 86 10.02 10.48 25.87
C ILE A 86 10.70 9.56 26.87
N PHE A 87 12.03 9.43 26.77
CA PHE A 87 12.84 8.72 27.75
C PHE A 87 13.46 9.73 28.73
N GLN A 88 13.03 9.69 29.99
CA GLN A 88 13.65 10.46 31.07
C GLN A 88 14.41 9.52 32.01
N ASN A 89 15.73 9.73 32.15
CA ASN A 89 16.54 9.02 33.13
C ASN A 89 16.87 9.94 34.32
N ALA A 90 16.14 9.76 35.42
CA ALA A 90 16.23 10.60 36.62
C ALA A 90 17.61 10.59 37.32
N LYS A 91 18.48 9.61 37.03
CA LYS A 91 19.80 9.50 37.67
C LYS A 91 20.91 10.31 36.97
N ASN A 92 20.79 10.54 35.67
CA ASN A 92 21.89 11.09 34.85
C ASN A 92 21.55 12.42 34.16
N GLY A 93 20.37 13.00 34.41
CA GLY A 93 19.95 14.29 33.81
C GLY A 93 19.74 14.22 32.29
N PHE A 94 19.72 13.03 31.70
CA PHE A 94 19.58 12.84 30.26
C PHE A 94 18.11 12.63 29.90
N SER A 95 17.61 13.48 29.00
CA SER A 95 16.28 13.36 28.38
C SER A 95 16.47 13.13 26.89
N SER A 96 15.88 12.06 26.37
CA SER A 96 15.86 11.78 24.93
C SER A 96 14.41 11.78 24.46
N GLU A 97 14.13 12.55 23.42
CA GLU A 97 12.84 12.59 22.74
C GLU A 97 13.02 11.97 21.35
N GLU A 98 12.27 10.91 21.08
CA GLU A 98 12.24 10.27 19.78
C GLU A 98 10.84 10.41 19.17
N ARG A 99 10.76 11.03 17.99
CA ARG A 99 9.54 11.12 17.19
C ARG A 99 9.70 10.27 15.95
N SER A 100 8.78 9.34 15.73
CA SER A 100 8.70 8.56 14.50
C SER A 100 7.37 8.82 13.80
N TYR A 101 7.46 9.08 12.50
CA TYR A 101 6.31 9.25 11.61
C TYR A 101 6.36 8.15 10.56
N GLN A 102 5.31 7.36 10.46
CA GLN A 102 5.20 6.27 9.50
C GLN A 102 3.94 6.45 8.67
N ARG A 103 4.08 6.31 7.36
CA ARG A 103 2.96 6.30 6.42
C ARG A 103 2.96 4.99 5.66
N VAL A 104 1.81 4.34 5.61
CA VAL A 104 1.62 3.13 4.81
C VAL A 104 0.50 3.35 3.81
N GLU A 105 0.78 2.97 2.56
CA GLU A 105 -0.19 3.03 1.47
C GLU A 105 -0.47 1.64 0.91
N ARG A 106 -1.73 1.42 0.52
CA ARG A 106 -2.21 0.22 -0.13
C ARG A 106 -3.14 0.60 -1.27
N PHE A 107 -2.92 -0.02 -2.42
CA PHE A 107 -3.75 0.14 -3.60
C PHE A 107 -4.46 -1.19 -3.82
N ILE A 108 -5.79 -1.18 -3.70
CA ILE A 108 -6.62 -2.37 -3.87
C ILE A 108 -7.42 -2.18 -5.16
N PRO A 109 -7.31 -3.08 -6.14
CA PRO A 109 -8.06 -2.96 -7.39
C PRO A 109 -9.57 -3.07 -7.12
N ILE A 110 -10.33 -2.22 -7.79
CA ILE A 110 -11.78 -2.16 -7.75
C ILE A 110 -12.34 -1.99 -9.16
N SER A 111 -13.66 -2.11 -9.33
CA SER A 111 -14.29 -1.87 -10.63
C SER A 111 -13.99 -0.46 -11.16
N LYS A 112 -13.72 -0.36 -12.47
CA LYS A 112 -13.49 0.93 -13.14
C LYS A 112 -14.76 1.77 -13.16
N GLY A 113 -14.58 3.09 -13.22
CA GLY A 113 -15.69 4.06 -13.27
C GLY A 113 -16.28 4.42 -11.91
N LEU A 114 -15.86 3.75 -10.84
CA LEU A 114 -16.21 4.13 -9.48
C LEU A 114 -15.44 5.37 -9.03
N THR A 115 -16.09 6.17 -8.20
CA THR A 115 -15.53 7.32 -7.52
C THR A 115 -15.63 7.14 -6.00
N LYS A 116 -14.98 8.02 -5.25
CA LYS A 116 -15.08 8.01 -3.78
C LYS A 116 -16.52 8.09 -3.27
N LYS A 117 -17.43 8.73 -4.00
CA LYS A 117 -18.84 8.90 -3.62
C LYS A 117 -19.63 7.59 -3.68
N ASP A 118 -19.17 6.64 -4.48
CA ASP A 118 -19.82 5.35 -4.67
C ASP A 118 -19.43 4.34 -3.58
N ILE A 119 -18.41 4.66 -2.78
CA ILE A 119 -17.91 3.80 -1.71
C ILE A 119 -18.51 4.24 -0.38
N VAL A 120 -19.26 3.34 0.24
CA VAL A 120 -19.79 3.51 1.60
C VAL A 120 -18.76 2.97 2.58
N THR A 121 -18.58 3.66 3.72
CA THR A 121 -17.65 3.24 4.76
C THR A 121 -18.30 3.21 6.12
N THR A 122 -18.00 2.19 6.92
CA THR A 122 -18.36 2.12 8.34
C THR A 122 -17.11 1.93 9.19
N TYR A 123 -17.15 2.38 10.44
CA TYR A 123 -16.11 2.13 11.42
C TYR A 123 -16.75 1.55 12.68
N ASN A 124 -16.41 0.30 13.01
CA ASN A 124 -16.93 -0.40 14.18
C ASN A 124 -15.78 -1.16 14.86
N ASP A 125 -15.63 -0.99 16.17
CA ASP A 125 -14.68 -1.75 17.01
C ASP A 125 -13.24 -1.82 16.47
N GLY A 126 -12.73 -0.72 15.91
CA GLY A 126 -11.36 -0.67 15.38
C GLY A 126 -11.20 -1.24 13.96
N VAL A 127 -12.33 -1.50 13.28
CA VAL A 127 -12.36 -2.01 11.90
C VAL A 127 -13.08 -1.01 11.00
N THR A 128 -12.39 -0.55 9.96
CA THR A 128 -13.01 0.22 8.86
C THR A 128 -13.42 -0.72 7.75
N THR A 129 -14.71 -0.77 7.42
CA THR A 129 -15.24 -1.57 6.31
C THR A 129 -15.61 -0.66 5.14
N PHE A 130 -15.06 -0.94 3.96
CA PHE A 130 -15.40 -0.32 2.70
C PHE A 130 -16.37 -1.22 1.94
N TYR A 131 -17.51 -0.67 1.52
CA TYR A 131 -18.49 -1.34 0.68
C TYR A 131 -18.40 -0.76 -0.72
N ILE A 132 -17.84 -1.53 -1.65
CA ILE A 132 -17.61 -1.11 -3.02
C ILE A 132 -18.64 -1.81 -3.91
N PRO A 133 -19.53 -1.07 -4.57
CA PRO A 133 -20.54 -1.68 -5.43
C PRO A 133 -19.88 -2.35 -6.63
N LYS A 134 -20.39 -3.51 -7.02
CA LYS A 134 -19.96 -4.15 -8.26
C LYS A 134 -20.67 -3.51 -9.44
N VAL A 135 -19.88 -2.92 -10.32
CA VAL A 135 -20.37 -2.46 -11.62
C VAL A 135 -20.39 -3.67 -12.55
N ARG A 136 -21.57 -4.01 -13.09
CA ARG A 136 -21.74 -5.05 -14.12
C ARG A 136 -21.31 -4.56 -15.49
#